data_AF-F9VWF9-F1
#
_entry.id   AF-F9VWF9-F1
#
_cell.length_a   1.000
_cell.length_b   1.000
_cell.length_c   1.000
_cell.angle_alpha   90.00
_cell.angle_beta   90.00
_cell.angle_gamma   90.00
#
_symmetry.space_group_name_H-M   'P 1'
#
loop_
_entity.id
_entity.type
_entity.pdbx_description
1 polymer ?
#
loop_
_entity_poly.entity_id
_entity_poly.type
_entity_poly.pdbx_seq_one_letter_code
_entity_poly.pdbx_strand_id
1 'polypeptide(L)'
;MTSDDAYRIELAAVERFVEDLARFATAVDERIHTLDKRVDDLHLVWTGEGAVAHRDAHTQWREGVKDIREAIVEIKKAANRSHSAFSGLQEHQRKMWP
;
A
#
# COMPACT_ATOMS: atom_id res chain seq x y z
N MET A 1 31.71 1.66 10.72
CA MET A 1 30.56 1.19 9.95
C MET A 1 31.07 0.89 8.55
N THR A 2 31.05 -0.37 8.16
CA THR A 2 31.52 -0.79 6.82
C THR A 2 30.41 -0.59 5.79
N SER A 3 30.73 -0.64 4.50
CA SER A 3 29.74 -0.54 3.43
C SER A 3 28.63 -1.60 3.58
N ASP A 4 28.99 -2.82 4.02
CA ASP A 4 28.05 -3.92 4.27
C ASP A 4 27.02 -3.60 5.35
N ASP A 5 27.44 -2.97 6.46
CA ASP A 5 26.54 -2.53 7.53
C ASP A 5 25.52 -1.50 7.01
N ALA A 6 25.97 -0.54 6.18
CA ALA A 6 25.11 0.49 5.61
C ALA A 6 24.04 -0.12 4.68
N TYR A 7 24.43 -1.06 3.81
CA TYR A 7 23.48 -1.75 2.94
C TYR A 7 22.43 -2.56 3.71
N ARG A 8 22.82 -3.27 4.78
CA ARG A 8 21.87 -4.01 5.63
C ARG A 8 20.87 -3.09 6.32
N ILE A 9 21.31 -1.91 6.76
CA ILE A 9 20.46 -0.89 7.37
C ILE A 9 19.45 -0.35 6.34
N GLU A 10 19.89 -0.04 5.12
CA GLU A 10 19.01 0.45 4.05
C GLU A 10 17.94 -0.58 3.66
N LEU A 11 18.31 -1.87 3.56
CA LEU A 11 17.36 -2.96 3.29
C LEU A 11 16.29 -3.08 4.40
N ALA A 12 16.72 -3.05 5.67
CA ALA A 12 15.79 -3.10 6.80
C ALA A 12 14.84 -1.88 6.82
N ALA A 13 15.31 -0.70 6.41
CA ALA A 13 14.48 0.49 6.31
C ALA A 13 13.40 0.35 5.22
N VAL A 14 13.74 -0.23 4.06
CA VAL A 14 12.79 -0.49 2.97
C VAL A 14 11.74 -1.51 3.39
N GLU A 15 12.12 -2.60 4.06
CA GLU A 15 11.17 -3.59 4.59
C GLU A 15 10.18 -2.97 5.56
N ARG A 16 10.68 -2.19 6.52
CA ARG A 16 9.83 -1.48 7.48
C ARG A 16 8.86 -0.52 6.80
N PHE A 17 9.32 0.22 5.79
CA PHE A 17 8.46 1.13 5.02
C PHE A 17 7.33 0.36 4.30
N VAL A 18 7.63 -0.79 3.70
CA VAL A 18 6.62 -1.63 3.03
C VAL A 18 5.58 -2.15 4.03
N GLU A 19 6.01 -2.55 5.23
CA GLU A 19 5.08 -2.96 6.28
C GLU A 19 4.19 -1.82 6.76
N ASP A 20 4.76 -0.62 6.97
CA ASP A 20 4.01 0.57 7.36
C ASP A 20 2.95 0.92 6.30
N LEU A 21 3.33 0.86 5.02
CA LEU A 21 2.41 1.10 3.91
C LEU A 21 1.30 0.05 3.83
N ALA A 22 1.61 -1.22 4.10
CA ALA A 22 0.60 -2.29 4.16
C ALA A 22 -0.39 -2.07 5.32
N ARG A 23 0.12 -1.72 6.51
CA ARG A 23 -0.74 -1.37 7.67
C ARG A 23 -1.64 -0.18 7.36
N PHE A 24 -1.09 0.84 6.72
CA PHE A 24 -1.87 2.00 6.26
C PHE A 24 -2.97 1.59 5.28
N ALA A 25 -2.66 0.76 4.29
CA ALA A 25 -3.63 0.27 3.31
C ALA A 25 -4.81 -0.44 3.97
N THR A 26 -4.54 -1.35 4.91
CA THR A 26 -5.57 -2.07 5.66
C THR A 26 -6.42 -1.12 6.49
N ALA A 27 -5.78 -0.19 7.21
CA ALA A 27 -6.50 0.76 8.05
C ALA A 27 -7.35 1.76 7.24
N VAL A 28 -6.96 2.03 6.00
CA VAL A 28 -7.75 2.82 5.04
C VAL A 28 -8.93 1.98 4.52
N ASP A 29 -8.72 0.73 4.13
CA ASP A 29 -9.79 -0.15 3.65
C ASP A 29 -10.91 -0.35 4.69
N GLU A 30 -10.55 -0.60 5.95
CA GLU A 30 -11.53 -0.73 7.04
C GLU A 30 -12.38 0.53 7.21
N ARG A 31 -11.75 1.71 7.11
CA ARG A 31 -12.45 3.00 7.20
C ARG A 31 -13.37 3.22 6.02
N ILE A 32 -12.93 2.84 4.82
CA ILE A 32 -13.71 2.98 3.59
C ILE A 32 -14.92 2.08 3.62
N HIS A 33 -14.75 0.81 3.98
CA HIS A 33 -15.86 -0.10 4.14
C HIS A 33 -16.86 0.36 5.22
N THR A 34 -16.37 0.98 6.29
CA THR A 34 -17.23 1.61 7.31
C THR A 34 -17.99 2.80 6.74
N LEU A 35 -17.34 3.64 5.91
CA LEU A 35 -17.97 4.77 5.26
C LEU A 35 -19.02 4.31 4.24
N ASP A 36 -18.70 3.33 3.39
CA ASP A 36 -19.60 2.75 2.40
C ASP A 36 -20.91 2.29 3.05
N LYS A 37 -20.81 1.53 4.16
CA LYS A 37 -22.00 1.11 4.92
C LYS A 37 -22.84 2.30 5.40
N ARG A 38 -22.20 3.33 5.95
CA ARG A 38 -22.91 4.53 6.43
C ARG A 38 -23.58 5.29 5.30
N VAL A 39 -22.95 5.36 4.12
CA VAL A 39 -23.51 5.99 2.93
C VAL A 39 -24.71 5.19 2.43
N ASP A 40 -24.60 3.86 2.38
CA ASP A 40 -25.71 3.00 1.99
C ASP A 40 -26.90 3.13 2.95
N ASP A 41 -26.66 3.09 4.27
CA ASP A 41 -27.69 3.28 5.30
C ASP A 41 -28.37 4.65 5.18
N LEU A 42 -27.59 5.71 4.94
CA LEU A 42 -28.12 7.06 4.75
C LEU A 42 -29.08 7.14 3.57
N HIS A 43 -28.76 6.47 2.46
CA HIS A 43 -29.57 6.48 1.25
C HIS A 43 -30.84 5.62 1.32
N LEU A 44 -31.06 4.86 2.40
CA LEU A 44 -32.35 4.20 2.63
C LEU A 44 -33.49 5.20 2.83
N VAL A 45 -33.18 6.37 3.38
CA VAL A 45 -34.17 7.41 3.71
C VAL A 45 -33.89 8.73 2.99
N TRP A 46 -32.64 8.97 2.58
CA TRP A 46 -32.28 10.18 1.87
C TRP A 46 -32.46 10.05 0.36
N THR A 47 -33.38 10.84 -0.18
CA THR A 47 -33.75 10.86 -1.60
C THR A 47 -33.70 12.28 -2.18
N GLY A 48 -33.87 12.38 -3.50
CA GLY A 48 -33.82 13.64 -4.25
C GLY A 48 -32.48 13.89 -4.94
N GLU A 49 -32.36 15.03 -5.60
CA GLU A 49 -31.22 15.38 -6.47
C GLU A 49 -29.89 15.42 -5.71
N GLY A 50 -29.88 15.96 -4.48
CA GLY A 50 -28.69 15.96 -3.63
C GLY A 50 -28.22 14.55 -3.24
N ALA A 51 -29.15 13.61 -3.08
CA ALA A 51 -28.81 12.22 -2.79
C ALA A 51 -28.16 11.54 -4.01
N VAL A 52 -28.62 11.86 -5.22
CA VAL A 52 -27.99 11.37 -6.47
C VAL A 52 -26.57 11.91 -6.60
N ALA A 53 -26.39 13.23 -6.49
CA ALA A 53 -25.08 13.87 -6.60
C ALA A 53 -24.08 13.34 -5.56
N HIS A 54 -24.53 13.09 -4.33
CA HIS A 54 -23.69 12.50 -3.28
C HIS A 54 -23.26 11.06 -3.63
N ARG A 55 -24.18 10.22 -4.12
CA ARG A 55 -23.86 8.83 -4.52
C ARG A 55 -22.88 8.78 -5.68
N ASP A 56 -22.99 9.70 -6.64
CA ASP A 56 -22.07 9.81 -7.77
C ASP A 56 -20.67 10.22 -7.29
N ALA A 57 -20.57 11.24 -6.44
CA ALA A 57 -19.30 11.65 -5.84
C ALA A 57 -18.66 10.52 -5.02
N HIS A 58 -19.44 9.78 -4.25
CA HIS A 58 -18.96 8.62 -3.48
C HIS A 58 -18.44 7.50 -4.39
N THR A 59 -19.09 7.28 -5.53
CA THR A 59 -18.65 6.30 -6.53
C THR A 59 -17.30 6.68 -7.12
N GLN A 60 -17.13 7.93 -7.52
CA GLN A 60 -15.85 8.43 -8.04
C GLN A 60 -14.73 8.33 -6.99
N TRP A 61 -15.03 8.64 -5.73
CA TRP A 61 -14.07 8.50 -4.64
C TRP A 61 -13.63 7.05 -4.45
N ARG A 62 -14.55 6.07 -4.53
CA ARG A 62 -14.23 4.64 -4.46
C ARG A 62 -13.29 4.17 -5.58
N GLU A 63 -13.38 4.76 -6.77
CA GLU A 63 -12.43 4.49 -7.85
C GLU A 63 -11.02 4.98 -7.49
N GLY A 64 -10.87 6.20 -6.98
CA GLY A 64 -9.57 6.72 -6.55
C GLY A 64 -8.92 5.90 -5.41
N VAL A 65 -9.74 5.34 -4.52
CA VAL A 65 -9.27 4.39 -3.49
C VAL A 65 -8.66 3.13 -4.10
N LYS A 66 -9.27 2.61 -5.16
CA LYS A 66 -8.79 1.41 -5.85
C LYS A 66 -7.38 1.65 -6.41
N ASP A 67 -7.15 2.83 -6.98
CA ASP A 67 -5.84 3.22 -7.52
C ASP A 67 -4.76 3.25 -6.43
N ILE A 68 -5.08 3.79 -5.24
CA ILE A 68 -4.15 3.80 -4.10
C ILE A 68 -3.78 2.36 -3.69
N ARG A 69 -4.76 1.45 -3.63
CA ARG A 69 -4.52 0.05 -3.29
C ARG A 69 -3.59 -0.63 -4.29
N GLU A 70 -3.82 -0.41 -5.58
CA GLU A 70 -2.99 -0.96 -6.65
C GLU A 70 -1.55 -0.42 -6.56
N ALA A 71 -1.38 0.88 -6.32
CA ALA A 71 -0.06 1.49 -6.14
C ALA A 71 0.72 0.86 -4.96
N ILE A 72 0.07 0.56 -3.84
CA ILE A 72 0.70 -0.09 -2.68
C ILE A 72 1.19 -1.51 -3.03
N VAL A 73 0.38 -2.27 -3.79
CA VAL A 73 0.78 -3.61 -4.26
C VAL A 73 2.01 -3.51 -5.16
N GLU A 74 2.07 -2.54 -6.06
CA GLU A 74 3.22 -2.35 -6.95
C GLU A 74 4.47 -1.90 -6.20
N ILE A 75 4.36 -1.01 -5.21
CA ILE A 75 5.48 -0.62 -4.35
C ILE A 75 6.03 -1.84 -3.60
N LYS A 76 5.16 -2.68 -3.03
CA LYS A 76 5.57 -3.92 -2.35
C LYS A 76 6.30 -4.89 -3.29
N LYS A 77 5.80 -5.05 -4.51
CA LYS A 77 6.48 -5.88 -5.54
C LYS A 77 7.86 -5.31 -5.89
N ALA A 78 7.96 -4.00 -6.07
CA ALA A 78 9.23 -3.34 -6.39
C ALA A 78 10.26 -3.50 -5.26
N ALA A 79 9.85 -3.32 -4.00
CA ALA A 79 10.71 -3.52 -2.84
C ALA A 79 11.22 -4.97 -2.73
N ASN A 80 10.34 -5.96 -2.91
CA ASN A 80 10.73 -7.37 -2.89
C ASN A 80 11.71 -7.71 -4.02
N ARG A 81 11.52 -7.16 -5.22
CA ARG A 81 12.46 -7.35 -6.33
C ARG A 81 13.84 -6.78 -6.01
N SER A 82 13.91 -5.56 -5.46
CA SER A 82 15.17 -4.97 -5.01
C SER A 82 15.83 -5.85 -3.96
N HIS A 83 15.10 -6.28 -2.92
CA HIS A 83 15.62 -7.15 -1.87
C HIS A 83 16.24 -8.44 -2.42
N SER A 84 15.54 -9.15 -3.32
CA SER A 84 16.03 -10.39 -3.92
C SER A 84 17.26 -10.18 -4.82
N ALA A 85 17.30 -9.09 -5.58
CA ALA A 85 18.44 -8.78 -6.44
C ALA A 85 19.71 -8.48 -5.61
N PHE A 86 19.58 -7.69 -4.54
CA PHE A 86 20.72 -7.32 -3.70
C PHE A 86 21.24 -8.49 -2.84
N SER A 87 20.34 -9.28 -2.23
CA SER A 87 20.73 -10.47 -1.48
C SER A 87 21.45 -11.52 -2.35
N GLY A 88 20.99 -11.71 -3.59
CA GLY A 88 21.63 -12.60 -4.56
C GLY A 88 23.05 -12.17 -4.94
N LEU A 89 23.28 -10.86 -5.11
CA LEU A 89 24.60 -10.31 -5.41
C LEU A 89 25.58 -10.47 -4.23
N GLN A 90 25.14 -10.23 -2.99
CA GLN A 90 25.96 -10.47 -1.79
C GLN A 90 26.33 -11.95 -1.63
N GLU A 91 25.36 -12.86 -1.78
CA GLU A 91 25.60 -14.31 -1.72
C GLU A 91 26.61 -14.75 -2.78
N HIS A 92 26.50 -14.20 -3.99
CA HIS A 92 27.41 -14.49 -5.09
C HIS A 92 28.82 -13.94 -4.84
N GLN A 93 28.96 -12.70 -4.37
CA GLN A 93 30.26 -12.11 -4.04
C GLN A 93 30.95 -12.85 -2.89
N ARG A 94 30.22 -13.22 -1.83
CA ARG A 94 30.75 -14.00 -0.70
C ARG A 94 31.25 -15.37 -1.14
N LYS A 95 30.60 -16.00 -2.12
CA LYS A 95 31.03 -17.29 -2.69
C LYS A 95 32.26 -17.17 -3.58
N MET A 96 32.48 -16.01 -4.21
CA MET A 96 33.65 -15.78 -5.07
C MET A 96 34.93 -15.45 -4.30
N TRP A 97 34.82 -14.83 -3.11
CA TRP A 97 35.97 -14.48 -2.28
C TRP A 97 35.77 -14.87 -0.80
N PRO A 98 36.17 -16.09 -0.40
CA PRO A 98 36.28 -16.47 1.01
C PRO A 98 37.46 -15.78 1.72
#